data_AF-A0A0G4PKU9-F1
#
_entry.id   AF-A0A0G4PKU9-F1
#
_cell.length_a   1.000
_cell.length_b   1.000
_cell.length_c   1.000
_cell.angle_alpha   90.00
_cell.angle_beta   90.00
_cell.angle_gamma   90.00
#
_symmetry.space_group_name_H-M   'P 1'
#
loop_
_entity.id
_entity.type
_entity.pdbx_description
1 polymer ?
#
loop_
_entity_poly.entity_id
_entity_poly.type
_entity_poly.pdbx_seq_one_letter_code
_entity_poly.pdbx_strand_id
1 'polypeptide(L)'
;MSQDTYLPNTVYLDGLPIAARTLKTLDQRRQTVHHLETKPSLYHNALPANVNSVIVKQQKNGWIAQFQREKLFGEGSLNGIPALILSEVSGSTLYELACNKAKVSEDALQSQLQKVFSILQKYGVEYGDLRPENFLLCDNGKIVILDLEDVSFPRETGEAPPLEDSGYLGDAGYVMSKFRDIRNPNRPSSPVPFLQELINEQENRQ
;
A
#
# COMPACT_ATOMS: atom_id res chain seq x y z
N MET A 1 -42.18 1.86 14.46
CA MET A 1 -41.77 1.55 13.07
C MET A 1 -40.63 2.49 12.74
N SER A 2 -39.37 2.06 12.90
CA SER A 2 -38.23 2.87 12.49
C SER A 2 -38.10 2.81 10.97
N GLN A 3 -38.14 3.97 10.33
CA GLN A 3 -37.73 4.12 8.95
C GLN A 3 -36.20 4.06 8.91
N ASP A 4 -35.65 2.86 8.80
CA ASP A 4 -34.28 2.68 8.35
C ASP A 4 -34.25 3.05 6.86
N THR A 5 -33.99 4.33 6.63
CA THR A 5 -33.70 4.86 5.31
C THR A 5 -32.37 4.23 4.89
N TYR A 6 -32.42 3.09 4.21
CA TYR A 6 -31.27 2.49 3.54
C TYR A 6 -30.79 3.48 2.48
N LEU A 7 -29.90 4.40 2.86
CA LEU A 7 -29.10 5.12 1.89
C LEU A 7 -28.34 4.03 1.11
N PRO A 8 -28.56 3.91 -0.21
CA PRO A 8 -27.81 2.94 -0.99
C PRO A 8 -26.33 3.32 -0.86
N ASN A 9 -25.50 2.34 -0.45
CA ASN A 9 -24.05 2.42 -0.43
C ASN A 9 -23.54 2.74 -1.85
N THR A 10 -23.63 4.01 -2.24
CA THR A 10 -23.36 4.48 -3.59
C THR A 10 -21.99 5.09 -3.56
N VAL A 11 -21.08 4.44 -4.27
CA VAL A 11 -19.73 4.95 -4.50
C VAL A 11 -19.79 5.78 -5.77
N TYR A 12 -19.22 6.98 -5.74
CA TYR A 12 -19.08 7.82 -6.92
C TYR A 12 -17.62 7.83 -7.33
N LEU A 13 -17.36 7.71 -8.63
CA LEU A 13 -16.05 7.87 -9.25
C LEU A 13 -16.20 8.94 -10.34
N ASP A 14 -15.45 10.04 -10.24
CA ASP A 14 -15.60 11.20 -11.13
C ASP A 14 -17.05 11.72 -11.27
N GLY A 15 -17.82 11.64 -10.17
CA GLY A 15 -19.24 12.04 -10.13
C GLY A 15 -20.20 11.02 -10.75
N LEU A 16 -19.72 9.91 -11.30
CA LEU A 16 -20.54 8.83 -11.83
C LEU A 16 -20.81 7.76 -10.76
N PRO A 17 -22.07 7.33 -10.57
CA PRO A 17 -22.41 6.33 -9.57
C PRO A 17 -21.96 4.92 -9.98
N ILE A 18 -21.32 4.22 -9.07
CA ILE A 18 -20.99 2.80 -9.13
C ILE A 18 -21.99 2.04 -8.25
N ALA A 19 -22.82 1.20 -8.88
CA ALA A 19 -23.81 0.40 -8.18
C ALA A 19 -23.14 -0.72 -7.36
N ALA A 20 -23.30 -0.66 -6.04
CA ALA A 20 -22.83 -1.69 -5.12
C ALA A 20 -23.71 -2.94 -5.13
N ARG A 21 -23.08 -4.12 -5.24
CA ARG A 21 -23.68 -5.40 -4.85
C ARG A 21 -23.54 -5.58 -3.35
N THR A 22 -22.32 -5.44 -2.85
CA THR A 22 -22.01 -5.48 -1.43
C THR A 22 -20.97 -4.41 -1.12
N LEU A 23 -20.99 -3.91 0.11
CA LEU A 23 -19.96 -3.04 0.66
C LEU A 23 -19.59 -3.60 2.04
N LYS A 24 -18.32 -3.95 2.24
CA LYS A 24 -17.82 -4.55 3.48
C LYS A 24 -16.63 -3.76 3.98
N THR A 25 -16.67 -3.31 5.22
CA THR A 25 -15.47 -2.75 5.88
C THR A 25 -14.45 -3.85 6.08
N LEU A 26 -13.22 -3.65 5.58
CA LEU A 26 -12.18 -4.68 5.57
C LEU A 26 -11.51 -4.86 6.93
N ASP A 27 -11.42 -3.80 7.73
CA ASP A 27 -10.83 -3.85 9.07
C ASP A 27 -11.72 -3.08 10.05
N GLN A 28 -12.21 -3.78 11.08
CA GLN A 28 -13.04 -3.19 12.13
C GLN A 28 -12.30 -2.10 12.93
N ARG A 29 -10.95 -2.16 12.97
CA ARG A 29 -10.09 -1.15 13.60
C ARG A 29 -9.80 0.04 12.67
N ARG A 30 -9.90 -0.16 11.34
CA ARG A 30 -9.72 0.87 10.31
C ARG A 30 -11.01 1.01 9.49
N GLN A 31 -11.99 1.69 10.07
CA GLN A 31 -13.34 1.89 9.49
C GLN A 31 -13.38 2.72 8.20
N THR A 32 -12.22 3.09 7.65
CA THR A 32 -12.08 3.91 6.44
C THR A 32 -11.80 3.10 5.18
N VAL A 33 -11.52 1.80 5.28
CA VAL A 33 -11.22 0.95 4.11
C VAL A 33 -12.35 -0.05 3.89
N HIS A 34 -12.95 -0.01 2.71
CA HIS A 34 -14.10 -0.83 2.35
C HIS A 34 -13.83 -1.60 1.05
N HIS A 35 -14.28 -2.85 1.00
CA HIS A 35 -14.36 -3.66 -0.21
C HIS A 35 -15.75 -3.51 -0.82
N LEU A 36 -15.77 -3.15 -2.10
CA LEU A 36 -16.99 -2.97 -2.87
C LEU A 36 -17.05 -4.02 -3.98
N GLU A 37 -18.04 -4.91 -3.94
CA GLU A 37 -18.40 -5.74 -5.09
C GLU A 37 -19.36 -4.95 -5.99
N THR A 38 -19.07 -4.85 -7.29
CA THR A 38 -19.88 -4.08 -8.23
C THR A 38 -21.01 -4.93 -8.82
N LYS A 39 -22.12 -4.29 -9.20
CA LYS A 39 -23.14 -4.91 -10.05
C LYS A 39 -22.85 -4.54 -11.50
N PRO A 40 -22.90 -5.50 -12.45
CA PRO A 40 -23.03 -5.19 -13.86
C PRO A 40 -24.25 -4.27 -14.03
N SER A 41 -24.02 -3.06 -14.54
CA SER A 41 -25.06 -2.06 -14.70
C SER A 41 -24.93 -1.44 -16.09
N LEU A 42 -26.03 -0.90 -16.63
CA LEU A 42 -26.00 -0.14 -17.88
C LEU A 42 -25.15 1.15 -17.77
N TYR A 43 -24.74 1.53 -16.55
CA TYR A 43 -23.93 2.70 -16.22
C TYR A 43 -22.51 2.33 -15.76
N HIS A 44 -22.02 1.13 -16.11
CA HIS A 44 -20.66 0.65 -15.81
C HIS A 44 -19.56 1.42 -16.57
N ASN A 45 -19.78 2.68 -16.90
CA ASN A 45 -18.87 3.49 -17.71
C ASN A 45 -17.68 4.02 -16.89
N ALA A 46 -17.80 4.06 -15.56
CA ALA A 46 -16.74 4.56 -14.69
C ALA A 46 -15.64 3.53 -14.40
N LEU A 47 -15.92 2.23 -14.52
CA LEU A 47 -14.95 1.15 -14.31
C LEU A 47 -14.84 0.25 -15.54
N PRO A 48 -13.65 -0.26 -15.88
CA PRO A 48 -13.50 -1.23 -16.97
C PRO A 48 -14.43 -2.43 -16.82
N ALA A 49 -14.96 -2.94 -17.94
CA ALA A 49 -16.00 -3.98 -17.96
C ALA A 49 -15.61 -5.31 -17.27
N ASN A 50 -14.31 -5.54 -17.05
CA ASN A 50 -13.76 -6.72 -16.38
C ASN A 50 -13.55 -6.53 -14.87
N VAL A 51 -13.90 -5.37 -14.31
CA VAL A 51 -13.72 -5.05 -12.88
C VAL A 51 -15.03 -5.30 -12.13
N ASN A 52 -15.03 -6.37 -11.32
CA ASN A 52 -16.19 -6.79 -10.53
C ASN A 52 -16.09 -6.35 -9.05
N SER A 53 -14.96 -5.76 -8.67
CA SER A 53 -14.71 -5.33 -7.30
C SER A 53 -13.61 -4.27 -7.23
N VAL A 54 -13.71 -3.40 -6.22
CA VAL A 54 -12.76 -2.31 -5.96
C VAL A 54 -12.55 -2.12 -4.45
N ILE A 55 -11.44 -1.51 -4.08
CA ILE A 55 -11.19 -1.03 -2.71
C ILE A 55 -11.50 0.46 -2.63
N VAL A 56 -12.22 0.85 -1.59
CA VAL A 56 -12.61 2.24 -1.32
C VAL A 56 -11.94 2.67 -0.02
N LYS A 57 -10.95 3.57 -0.12
CA LYS A 57 -10.24 4.14 1.04
C LYS A 57 -10.75 5.57 1.28
N GLN A 58 -11.64 5.74 2.26
CA GLN A 58 -12.14 7.05 2.68
C GLN A 58 -11.04 7.86 3.35
N GLN A 59 -10.99 9.15 3.04
CA GLN A 59 -10.07 10.08 3.68
C GLN A 59 -10.50 10.39 5.13
N LYS A 60 -9.52 10.58 6.00
CA LYS A 60 -9.73 11.28 7.27
C LYS A 60 -9.69 12.79 7.02
N ASN A 61 -10.49 13.55 7.77
CA ASN A 61 -10.52 15.02 7.65
C ASN A 61 -9.11 15.61 7.72
N GLY A 62 -8.72 16.41 6.70
CA GLY A 62 -7.47 17.17 6.67
C GLY A 62 -6.34 16.63 5.76
N TRP A 63 -6.56 15.54 5.01
CA TRP A 63 -5.51 14.83 4.25
C TRP A 63 -5.62 15.02 2.71
N ILE A 64 -6.06 16.21 2.27
CA ILE A 64 -6.43 16.48 0.85
C ILE A 64 -5.23 16.46 -0.12
N ALA A 65 -4.00 16.69 0.35
CA ALA A 65 -2.84 16.94 -0.52
C ALA A 65 -2.09 15.68 -1.02
N GLN A 66 -2.51 14.47 -0.65
CA GLN A 66 -1.66 13.27 -0.74
C GLN A 66 -1.96 12.33 -1.92
N PHE A 67 -2.79 12.75 -2.89
CA PHE A 67 -3.42 11.82 -3.83
C PHE A 67 -2.93 11.88 -5.28
N GLN A 68 -1.62 11.87 -5.51
CA GLN A 68 -1.12 11.62 -6.86
C GLN A 68 -0.20 10.40 -6.92
N ARG A 69 -0.71 9.36 -7.60
CA ARG A 69 0.00 8.17 -8.13
C ARG A 69 -0.06 6.89 -7.26
N GLU A 70 -1.25 6.33 -7.14
CA GLU A 70 -1.45 4.88 -6.98
C GLU A 70 -2.06 4.31 -8.28
N LYS A 71 -2.21 2.98 -8.39
CA LYS A 71 -2.96 2.33 -9.49
C LYS A 71 -4.46 2.55 -9.26
N LEU A 72 -4.82 3.82 -9.44
CA LEU A 72 -6.06 4.47 -9.09
C LEU A 72 -7.06 4.28 -10.24
N PHE A 73 -8.29 3.90 -9.94
CA PHE A 73 -9.37 4.16 -10.89
C PHE A 73 -9.71 5.64 -10.92
N GLY A 74 -9.63 6.30 -9.76
CA GLY A 74 -9.78 7.74 -9.63
C GLY A 74 -10.08 8.15 -8.19
N GLU A 75 -10.36 9.43 -8.04
CA GLU A 75 -10.92 10.00 -6.82
C GLU A 75 -12.44 9.93 -6.87
N GLY A 76 -13.05 9.79 -5.70
CA GLY A 76 -14.47 9.52 -5.59
C GLY A 76 -15.06 9.92 -4.26
N SER A 77 -16.27 9.44 -4.01
CA SER A 77 -16.87 9.55 -2.68
C SER A 77 -17.68 8.32 -2.31
N LEU A 78 -17.70 8.00 -1.03
CA LEU A 78 -18.59 7.01 -0.43
C LEU A 78 -19.45 7.73 0.60
N ASN A 79 -20.76 7.74 0.38
CA ASN A 79 -21.73 8.44 1.23
C ASN A 79 -21.39 9.93 1.45
N GLY A 80 -20.88 10.60 0.41
CA GLY A 80 -20.48 12.00 0.44
C GLY A 80 -19.11 12.28 1.08
N ILE A 81 -18.42 11.26 1.57
CA ILE A 81 -17.06 11.38 2.11
C ILE A 81 -16.04 11.12 1.00
N PRO A 82 -15.06 12.02 0.77
CA PRO A 82 -13.99 11.81 -0.22
C PRO A 82 -13.27 10.48 0.00
N ALA A 83 -13.02 9.76 -1.10
CA ALA A 83 -12.38 8.47 -1.07
C ALA A 83 -11.52 8.22 -2.30
N LEU A 84 -10.48 7.40 -2.15
CA LEU A 84 -9.81 6.78 -3.28
C LEU A 84 -10.54 5.51 -3.71
N ILE A 85 -10.63 5.34 -5.03
CA ILE A 85 -11.12 4.11 -5.64
C ILE A 85 -9.92 3.37 -6.25
N LEU A 86 -9.58 2.24 -5.65
CA LEU A 86 -8.37 1.46 -5.95
C LEU A 86 -8.73 0.13 -6.59
N SER A 87 -7.84 -0.36 -7.45
CA SER A 87 -7.91 -1.74 -7.94
C SER A 87 -7.77 -2.72 -6.77
N GLU A 88 -8.65 -3.72 -6.71
CA GLU A 88 -8.42 -4.85 -5.81
C GLU A 88 -7.25 -5.69 -6.32
N VAL A 89 -6.37 -6.08 -5.39
CA VAL A 89 -5.24 -6.96 -5.67
C VAL A 89 -5.33 -8.16 -4.73
N SER A 90 -5.49 -9.35 -5.31
CA SER A 90 -5.54 -10.60 -4.55
C SER A 90 -4.14 -11.03 -4.09
N GLY A 91 -4.05 -11.49 -2.84
CA GLY A 91 -2.82 -12.00 -2.25
C GLY A 91 -2.86 -11.97 -0.73
N SER A 92 -1.69 -12.00 -0.10
CA SER A 92 -1.54 -11.86 1.35
C SER A 92 -0.41 -10.90 1.67
N THR A 93 -0.61 -10.10 2.72
CA THR A 93 0.45 -9.22 3.23
C THR A 93 1.61 -10.03 3.79
N LEU A 94 2.81 -9.45 3.80
CA LEU A 94 3.96 -10.13 4.40
C LEU A 94 3.77 -10.34 5.91
N TYR A 95 3.03 -9.45 6.58
CA TYR A 95 2.60 -9.63 7.96
C TYR A 95 1.76 -10.90 8.15
N GLU A 96 0.70 -11.08 7.34
CA GLU A 96 -0.16 -12.27 7.41
C GLU A 96 0.61 -13.56 7.10
N LEU A 97 1.47 -13.53 6.06
CA LEU A 97 2.32 -14.65 5.70
C LEU A 97 3.28 -15.04 6.84
N ALA A 98 3.85 -14.05 7.54
CA ALA A 98 4.72 -14.27 8.68
C ALA A 98 3.97 -14.87 9.87
N CYS A 99 2.85 -14.26 10.28
CA CYS A 99 2.02 -14.71 11.39
C CYS A 99 1.51 -16.15 11.17
N ASN A 100 1.07 -16.46 9.94
CA ASN A 100 0.56 -17.77 9.58
C ASN A 100 1.66 -18.80 9.28
N LYS A 101 2.94 -18.42 9.38
CA LYS A 101 4.11 -19.25 9.04
C LYS A 101 3.98 -19.91 7.66
N ALA A 102 3.42 -19.17 6.70
CA ALA A 102 3.13 -19.68 5.37
C ALA A 102 4.41 -20.21 4.69
N LYS A 103 4.29 -21.29 3.92
CA LYS A 103 5.44 -21.89 3.21
C LYS A 103 5.75 -21.08 1.96
N VAL A 104 6.55 -20.03 2.15
CA VAL A 104 7.06 -19.13 1.09
C VAL A 104 8.58 -19.20 1.06
N SER A 105 9.17 -19.10 -0.13
CA SER A 105 10.63 -19.02 -0.28
C SER A 105 11.08 -17.62 0.13
N GLU A 106 11.92 -17.54 1.17
CA GLU A 106 12.47 -16.26 1.64
C GLU A 106 13.36 -15.60 0.57
N ASP A 107 14.15 -16.39 -0.17
CA ASP A 107 15.02 -15.87 -1.24
C ASP A 107 14.20 -15.29 -2.40
N ALA A 108 13.10 -15.97 -2.77
CA ALA A 108 12.18 -15.46 -3.78
C ALA A 108 11.50 -14.17 -3.30
N LEU A 109 11.08 -14.14 -2.02
CA LEU A 109 10.45 -12.96 -1.43
C LEU A 109 11.41 -11.76 -1.39
N GLN A 110 12.64 -11.99 -0.94
CA GLN A 110 13.69 -10.98 -0.92
C GLN A 110 14.00 -10.46 -2.32
N SER A 111 14.09 -11.35 -3.31
CA SER A 111 14.31 -10.96 -4.71
C SER A 111 13.17 -10.10 -5.27
N GLN A 112 11.92 -10.35 -4.86
CA GLN A 112 10.78 -9.52 -5.27
C GLN A 112 10.78 -8.16 -4.56
N LEU A 113 11.13 -8.10 -3.28
CA LEU A 113 11.31 -6.83 -2.56
C LEU A 113 12.39 -5.98 -3.21
N GLN A 114 13.55 -6.57 -3.53
CA GLN A 114 14.62 -5.88 -4.24
C GLN A 114 14.15 -5.31 -5.58
N LYS A 115 13.31 -6.04 -6.34
CA LYS A 115 12.72 -5.51 -7.58
C LYS A 115 11.82 -4.31 -7.30
N VAL A 116 10.96 -4.37 -6.28
CA VAL A 116 10.09 -3.25 -5.89
C VAL A 116 10.92 -2.01 -5.57
N PHE A 117 11.93 -2.14 -4.71
CA PHE A 117 12.79 -1.02 -4.32
C PHE A 117 13.65 -0.50 -5.48
N SER A 118 14.12 -1.37 -6.38
CA SER A 118 14.82 -0.92 -7.60
C SER A 118 13.94 -0.07 -8.52
N ILE A 119 12.63 -0.33 -8.54
CA ILE A 119 11.68 0.48 -9.30
C ILE A 119 11.51 1.84 -8.63
N LEU A 120 11.35 1.88 -7.30
CA LEU A 120 11.27 3.12 -6.54
C LEU A 120 12.52 3.98 -6.77
N GLN A 121 13.71 3.40 -6.61
CA GLN A 121 15.00 4.03 -6.89
C GLN A 121 15.07 4.61 -8.31
N LYS A 122 14.66 3.82 -9.32
CA LYS A 122 14.66 4.25 -10.72
C LYS A 122 13.83 5.51 -10.94
N TYR A 123 12.74 5.69 -10.20
CA TYR A 123 11.88 6.87 -10.26
C TYR A 123 12.27 7.95 -9.24
N GLY A 124 13.38 7.75 -8.52
CA GLY A 124 13.83 8.64 -7.46
C GLY A 124 12.88 8.68 -6.26
N VAL A 125 12.07 7.65 -6.04
CA VAL A 125 11.03 7.67 -5.01
C VAL A 125 11.57 7.03 -3.75
N GLU A 126 11.61 7.77 -2.64
CA GLU A 126 11.91 7.18 -1.32
C GLU A 126 10.62 6.77 -0.64
N TYR A 127 10.59 5.56 -0.07
CA TYR A 127 9.44 5.02 0.64
C TYR A 127 9.79 4.80 2.11
N GLY A 128 9.16 5.56 3.01
CA GLY A 128 9.51 5.58 4.43
C GLY A 128 8.83 4.48 5.27
N ASP A 129 7.70 3.94 4.81
CA ASP A 129 6.89 3.03 5.62
C ASP A 129 7.14 1.55 5.32
N LEU A 130 8.29 1.05 5.78
CA LEU A 130 8.80 -0.30 5.55
C LEU A 130 8.12 -1.41 6.41
N ARG A 131 6.89 -1.18 6.89
CA ARG A 131 6.16 -2.19 7.68
C ARG A 131 5.73 -3.38 6.80
N PRO A 132 5.87 -4.65 7.26
CA PRO A 132 5.45 -5.83 6.48
C PRO A 132 3.96 -5.87 6.08
N GLU A 133 3.09 -5.12 6.76
CA GLU A 133 1.67 -4.99 6.40
C GLU A 133 1.43 -4.17 5.13
N ASN A 134 2.40 -3.34 4.71
CA ASN A 134 2.30 -2.50 3.51
C ASN A 134 2.74 -3.22 2.24
N PHE A 135 3.28 -4.44 2.34
CA PHE A 135 3.74 -5.22 1.20
C PHE A 135 2.83 -6.44 1.02
N LEU A 136 2.20 -6.55 -0.14
CA LEU A 136 1.31 -7.65 -0.49
C LEU A 136 1.97 -8.55 -1.54
N LEU A 137 2.15 -9.84 -1.20
CA LEU A 137 2.53 -10.86 -2.17
C LEU A 137 1.28 -11.31 -2.91
N CYS A 138 1.21 -10.99 -4.19
CA CYS A 138 0.11 -11.33 -5.07
C CYS A 138 0.16 -12.82 -5.46
N ASP A 139 -0.98 -13.37 -5.88
CA ASP A 139 -1.08 -14.75 -6.37
C ASP A 139 -0.21 -15.03 -7.61
N ASN A 140 0.12 -13.97 -8.36
CA ASN A 140 1.04 -14.03 -9.51
C ASN A 140 2.54 -13.97 -9.12
N GLY A 141 2.85 -13.97 -7.83
CA GLY A 141 4.21 -13.96 -7.28
C GLY A 141 4.92 -12.60 -7.27
N LYS A 142 4.22 -11.50 -7.59
CA LYS A 142 4.75 -10.13 -7.50
C LYS A 142 4.42 -9.50 -6.14
N ILE A 143 5.25 -8.56 -5.71
CA ILE A 143 4.94 -7.73 -4.53
C ILE A 143 4.37 -6.38 -4.98
N VAL A 144 3.33 -5.94 -4.29
CA VAL A 144 2.71 -4.62 -4.44
C VAL A 144 2.80 -3.87 -3.11
N ILE A 145 3.12 -2.58 -3.17
CA ILE A 145 3.03 -1.67 -2.01
C ILE A 145 1.58 -1.19 -1.91
N LEU A 146 0.99 -1.33 -0.74
CA LEU A 146 -0.43 -1.02 -0.49
C LEU A 146 -0.69 0.41 -0.02
N ASP A 147 0.30 1.06 0.60
CA ASP A 147 0.11 2.36 1.24
C ASP A 147 1.24 3.30 0.85
N LEU A 148 0.95 4.31 0.03
CA LEU A 148 1.95 5.30 -0.42
C LEU A 148 1.90 6.61 0.38
N GLU A 149 1.36 6.58 1.60
CA GLU A 149 1.28 7.78 2.44
C GLU A 149 2.68 8.33 2.80
N ASP A 150 3.66 7.49 3.11
CA ASP A 150 5.03 7.94 3.44
C ASP A 150 5.97 7.83 2.23
N VAL A 151 5.75 8.69 1.24
CA VAL A 151 6.56 8.76 0.01
C VAL A 151 7.18 10.15 -0.14
N SER A 152 8.48 10.17 -0.41
CA SER A 152 9.28 11.36 -0.69
C SER A 152 9.74 11.35 -2.15
N PHE A 153 9.72 12.53 -2.79
CA PHE A 153 10.31 12.76 -4.11
C PHE A 153 11.44 13.79 -3.96
N PRO A 154 12.63 13.57 -4.53
CA PRO A 154 13.70 14.54 -4.56
C PRO A 154 13.20 15.77 -5.32
N ARG A 155 13.41 16.94 -4.73
CA ARG A 155 13.03 18.22 -5.35
C ARG A 155 13.82 18.41 -6.64
N GLU A 156 13.22 19.08 -7.61
CA GLU A 156 13.85 19.54 -8.86
C GLU A 156 14.95 20.58 -8.58
N THR A 157 16.03 20.16 -7.94
CA THR A 157 17.24 20.98 -7.76
C THR A 157 18.39 20.19 -8.35
N GLY A 158 18.42 20.09 -9.69
CA GLY A 158 19.59 19.97 -10.57
C GLY A 158 20.65 18.88 -10.37
N GLU A 159 20.67 18.20 -9.24
CA GLU A 159 21.69 17.27 -8.81
C GLU A 159 20.96 16.18 -8.04
N ALA A 160 20.51 15.14 -8.74
CA ALA A 160 20.20 13.90 -8.07
C ALA A 160 21.52 13.42 -7.45
N PRO A 161 21.66 13.35 -6.11
CA PRO A 161 22.80 12.64 -5.57
C PRO A 161 22.71 11.22 -6.15
N PRO A 162 23.84 10.59 -6.54
CA PRO A 162 23.81 9.20 -6.94
C PRO A 162 23.28 8.44 -5.72
N LEU A 163 22.00 8.05 -5.71
CA LEU A 163 21.45 7.22 -4.65
C LEU A 163 22.25 5.93 -4.71
N GLU A 164 23.17 5.78 -3.75
CA GLU A 164 24.00 4.60 -3.64
C GLU A 164 23.09 3.37 -3.65
N ASP A 165 23.45 2.37 -4.46
CA ASP A 165 22.75 1.08 -4.56
C ASP A 165 22.58 0.37 -3.20
N SER A 166 23.27 0.84 -2.16
CA SER A 166 23.30 0.30 -0.80
C SER A 166 21.98 0.53 -0.03
N GLY A 167 21.29 1.66 -0.21
CA GLY A 167 20.11 2.03 0.59
C GLY A 167 18.94 1.07 0.39
N TYR A 168 18.54 0.86 -0.87
CA TYR A 168 17.40 0.01 -1.23
C TYR A 168 17.66 -1.49 -1.08
N LEU A 169 18.92 -1.91 -1.17
CA LEU A 169 19.31 -3.27 -0.78
C LEU A 169 19.12 -3.46 0.74
N GLY A 170 19.42 -2.42 1.51
CA GLY A 170 19.14 -2.31 2.94
C GLY A 170 17.65 -2.41 3.26
N ASP A 171 16.79 -1.72 2.50
CA ASP A 171 15.33 -1.72 2.73
C ASP A 171 14.71 -3.11 2.54
N ALA A 172 15.06 -3.81 1.46
CA ALA A 172 14.64 -5.19 1.26
C ALA A 172 15.10 -6.09 2.42
N GLY A 173 16.35 -5.89 2.87
CA GLY A 173 16.92 -6.59 4.02
C GLY A 173 16.17 -6.30 5.32
N TYR A 174 15.80 -5.04 5.55
CA TYR A 174 15.05 -4.59 6.73
C TYR A 174 13.65 -5.21 6.77
N VAL A 175 12.89 -5.12 5.67
CA VAL A 175 11.56 -5.73 5.56
C VAL A 175 11.65 -7.24 5.79
N MET A 176 12.64 -7.91 5.20
CA MET A 176 12.87 -9.34 5.43
C MET A 176 13.27 -9.67 6.87
N SER A 177 14.00 -8.79 7.55
CA SER A 177 14.29 -8.97 8.98
C SER A 177 13.01 -8.90 9.80
N LYS A 178 12.16 -7.89 9.58
CA LYS A 178 10.87 -7.77 10.28
C LYS A 178 9.95 -8.96 10.00
N PHE A 179 9.91 -9.43 8.75
CA PHE A 179 9.19 -10.65 8.38
C PHE A 179 9.65 -11.86 9.21
N ARG A 180 10.98 -12.06 9.35
CA ARG A 180 11.54 -13.16 10.14
C ARG A 180 11.27 -13.02 11.63
N ASP A 181 11.31 -11.80 12.16
CA ASP A 181 11.05 -11.52 13.57
C ASP A 181 9.58 -11.82 13.92
N ILE A 182 8.64 -11.43 13.05
CA ILE A 182 7.21 -11.78 13.22
C ILE A 182 7.00 -13.29 13.14
N ARG A 183 7.65 -13.95 12.16
CA ARG A 183 7.54 -15.40 11.95
C ARG A 183 8.13 -16.21 13.11
N ASN A 184 9.20 -15.70 13.73
CA ASN A 184 9.97 -16.34 14.79
C ASN A 184 10.26 -15.33 15.92
N PRO A 185 9.28 -15.04 16.79
CA PRO A 185 9.40 -13.96 17.79
C PRO A 185 10.49 -14.19 18.85
N ASN A 186 10.99 -15.41 18.99
CA ASN A 186 12.09 -15.75 19.92
C ASN A 186 13.47 -15.79 19.25
N ARG A 187 13.56 -15.38 17.98
CA ARG A 187 14.84 -15.31 17.26
C ARG A 187 15.65 -14.13 17.81
N PRO A 188 16.98 -14.28 17.98
CA PRO A 188 17.85 -13.13 18.18
C PRO A 188 17.69 -12.15 17.03
N SER A 189 17.46 -10.86 17.31
CA SER A 189 17.33 -9.83 16.29
C SER A 189 18.51 -9.91 15.32
N SER A 190 18.22 -9.94 14.01
CA SER A 190 19.26 -9.92 13.00
C SER A 190 20.06 -8.62 13.11
N PRO A 191 21.40 -8.64 13.04
CA PRO A 191 22.20 -7.43 12.97
C PRO A 191 22.03 -6.84 11.55
N VAL A 192 20.91 -6.16 11.32
CA VAL A 192 20.78 -5.30 10.14
C VAL A 192 21.33 -3.94 10.56
N PRO A 193 22.30 -3.36 9.83
CA PRO A 193 22.76 -2.02 10.12
C PRO A 193 21.55 -1.08 10.02
N PHE A 194 21.19 -0.50 11.14
CA PHE A 194 20.20 0.56 11.19
C PHE A 194 20.87 1.79 10.58
N LEU A 195 20.25 2.41 9.58
CA LEU A 195 20.70 3.66 8.93
C LEU A 195 20.62 4.87 9.87
N GLN A 196 21.12 4.74 11.10
CA GLN A 196 21.34 5.84 12.04
C GLN A 196 22.83 6.20 12.13
N GLU A 197 23.74 5.32 11.69
CA GLU A 197 25.18 5.57 11.77
C GLU A 197 25.66 6.63 10.75
N LEU A 198 24.94 6.85 9.65
CA LEU A 198 25.30 7.89 8.67
C LEU A 198 24.99 9.33 9.12
N ILE A 199 24.12 9.51 10.14
CA ILE A 199 23.84 10.84 10.70
C ILE A 199 24.92 11.24 11.73
N ASN A 200 25.45 10.27 12.48
CA ASN A 200 26.43 10.56 13.55
C ASN A 200 27.87 10.74 13.03
N GLU A 201 28.21 10.26 11.83
CA GLU A 201 29.55 10.47 11.26
C GLU A 201 29.76 11.87 10.65
N GLN A 202 28.67 12.59 10.31
CA GLN A 202 28.79 13.97 9.83
C GLN A 202 28.87 15.02 10.96
N GLU A 203 28.33 14.73 12.14
CA GLU A 203 28.46 15.64 13.30
C GLU A 203 29.83 15.54 14.00
N ASN A 204 30.55 14.42 13.87
CA ASN A 204 31.88 14.23 14.48
C ASN A 204 33.06 14.67 13.58
N ARG A 205 32.78 15.38 12.47
CA ARG A 205 33.81 15.97 11.58
C ARG A 205 33.66 17.49 11.42
N GLN A 206 33.16 18.19 12.44
CA GLN A 206 33.30 19.65 12.57
C GLN A 206 34.25 20.02 13.72
#